data_AF-A0A5N1L8T4-F1
#
_entry.id   AF-A0A5N1L8T4-F1
#
_cell.length_a   1.000
_cell.length_b   1.000
_cell.length_c   1.000
_cell.angle_alpha   90.00
_cell.angle_beta   90.00
_cell.angle_gamma   90.00
#
_symmetry.space_group_name_H-M   'P 1'
#
loop_
_entity.id
_entity.type
_entity.pdbx_description
1 polymer ?
#
loop_
_entity_poly.entity_id
_entity_poly.type
_entity_poly.pdbx_seq_one_letter_code
_entity_poly.pdbx_strand_id
1 'polypeptide(L)' 'MPTWSDPAPCDDDEQLFECPDCGKRLCSERSTVTCDRCETDMQNLSVPRPE' A
#
# COMPACT_ATOMS: atom_id res chain seq x y z
N MET A 1 10.58 14.75 21.91
CA MET A 1 11.09 14.36 20.57
C MET A 1 10.60 12.96 20.26
N PRO A 2 9.52 12.80 19.48
CA PRO A 2 9.20 11.54 18.84
C PRO A 2 9.76 11.61 17.41
N THR A 3 10.89 10.94 17.20
CA THR A 3 11.35 10.52 15.88
C THR A 3 10.56 9.27 15.55
N TRP A 4 9.53 9.38 14.73
CA TRP A 4 9.09 8.26 13.92
C TRP A 4 8.39 8.86 12.70
N SER A 5 9.17 8.96 11.64
CA SER A 5 8.65 9.10 10.28
C SER A 5 7.86 7.83 9.97
N ASP A 6 6.68 7.65 10.59
CA ASP A 6 5.72 6.68 10.09
C ASP A 6 5.22 7.30 8.79
N PRO A 7 5.53 6.72 7.62
CA PRO A 7 4.97 7.23 6.39
C PRO A 7 3.47 6.95 6.47
N ALA A 8 2.72 7.96 6.91
CA ALA A 8 1.27 8.03 7.08
C ALA A 8 0.59 6.65 7.25
N PRO A 9 0.10 6.28 8.46
CA PRO A 9 -0.93 5.24 8.48
C PRO A 9 -2.01 5.74 7.52
N CYS A 10 -2.28 4.97 6.46
CA CYS A 10 -3.43 5.24 5.61
C CYS A 10 -4.66 5.46 6.51
N ASP A 11 -5.62 6.27 6.08
CA ASP A 11 -6.84 6.45 6.87
C ASP A 11 -7.45 5.07 7.21
N ASP A 12 -8.18 4.95 8.33
CA ASP A 12 -8.68 3.66 8.85
C ASP A 12 -9.48 2.84 7.80
N ASP A 13 -10.10 3.52 6.83
CA ASP A 13 -10.89 2.92 5.74
C ASP A 13 -10.05 2.61 4.47
N GLU A 14 -8.77 2.97 4.46
CA GLU A 14 -7.87 2.79 3.32
C GLU A 14 -6.85 1.68 3.56
N GLN A 15 -6.51 0.99 2.47
CA GLN A 15 -5.53 -0.09 2.48
C GLN A 15 -4.24 0.37 1.81
N LEU A 16 -3.10 -0.08 2.36
CA LEU A 16 -1.79 0.20 1.81
C LEU A 16 -1.44 -0.81 0.72
N PHE A 17 -1.08 -0.31 -0.44
CA PHE A 17 -0.65 -1.09 -1.59
C PHE A 17 0.81 -0.82 -1.92
N GLU A 18 1.57 -1.86 -2.26
CA GLU A 18 2.94 -1.75 -2.75
C GLU A 18 3.11 -2.44 -4.11
N CYS A 19 3.75 -1.76 -5.05
CA CYS A 19 4.08 -2.35 -6.35
C CYS A 19 5.30 -3.27 -6.22
N PRO A 20 5.21 -4.55 -6.63
CA PRO A 20 6.33 -5.49 -6.51
C PRO A 20 7.52 -5.13 -7.43
N ASP A 21 7.28 -4.49 -8.57
CA ASP A 21 8.33 -4.12 -9.52
C ASP A 21 9.12 -2.86 -9.14
N CYS A 22 8.44 -1.80 -8.68
CA CYS A 22 9.07 -0.50 -8.44
C CYS A 22 9.06 -0.03 -6.98
N GLY A 23 8.41 -0.76 -6.07
CA GLY A 23 8.30 -0.40 -4.66
C GLY A 23 7.44 0.84 -4.37
N LYS A 24 6.65 1.31 -5.35
CA LYS A 24 5.72 2.43 -5.15
C LYS A 24 4.66 2.03 -4.12
N ARG A 25 4.42 2.88 -3.13
CA ARG A 25 3.38 2.72 -2.11
C ARG A 25 2.21 3.67 -2.37
N LEU A 26 0.99 3.22 -2.12
CA LEU A 26 -0.24 3.99 -2.29
C LEU A 26 -1.28 3.55 -1.25
N CYS A 27 -2.00 4.49 -0.63
CA CYS A 27 -3.21 4.21 0.14
C CYS A 27 -4.43 4.27 -0.79
N SER A 28 -5.32 3.29 -0.69
CA SER A 28 -6.56 3.25 -1.48
C SER A 28 -7.63 2.46 -0.74
N GLU A 29 -8.86 2.96 -0.75
CA GLU A 29 -10.06 2.25 -0.27
C GLU A 29 -10.40 1.03 -1.15
N ARG A 30 -9.87 0.96 -2.37
CA ARG A 30 -10.17 -0.12 -3.33
C ARG A 30 -9.42 -1.39 -2.99
N SER A 31 -10.03 -2.55 -3.24
CA SER A 31 -9.38 -3.85 -3.02
C SER A 31 -8.28 -4.19 -4.04
N THR A 32 -8.30 -3.58 -5.22
CA THR A 32 -7.32 -3.79 -6.29
C THR A 32 -6.86 -2.45 -6.85
N VAL A 33 -5.55 -2.32 -7.01
CA VAL A 33 -4.89 -1.11 -7.52
C VAL A 33 -3.82 -1.54 -8.50
N THR A 34 -3.79 -0.92 -9.68
CA THR A 34 -2.73 -1.14 -10.68
C THR A 34 -1.72 0.00 -10.60
N CYS A 35 -0.44 -0.32 -10.71
CA CYS A 35 0.61 0.69 -10.74
C CYS A 35 0.66 1.38 -12.11
N ASP A 36 0.43 2.70 -12.17
CA ASP A 36 0.49 3.47 -13.43
C ASP A 36 1.84 3.39 -14.15
N ARG A 37 2.90 3.04 -13.42
CA ARG A 37 4.26 3.00 -13.96
C ARG A 37 4.64 1.65 -14.54
N CYS A 38 4.19 0.57 -13.89
CA CYS A 38 4.57 -0.80 -14.22
C CYS A 38 3.44 -1.57 -14.88
N GLU A 39 2.24 -0.99 -14.96
CA GLU A 39 1.02 -1.62 -15.48
C GLU A 39 0.75 -3.00 -14.84
N THR A 40 1.12 -3.15 -13.56
CA THR A 40 1.04 -4.39 -12.79
C THR A 40 0.18 -4.20 -11.54
N ASP A 41 -0.40 -5.27 -11.05
CA ASP A 41 -1.22 -5.25 -9.83
C ASP A 41 -0.37 -5.00 -8.59
N MET A 42 -0.79 -4.02 -7.79
CA MET A 42 -0.15 -3.70 -6.52
C MET A 42 -0.64 -4.66 -5.43
N GLN A 43 0.29 -5.06 -4.56
CA GLN A 43 0.00 -5.97 -3.47
C GLN A 43 -0.53 -5.21 -2.27
N ASN A 44 -1.65 -5.67 -1.73
CA ASN A 44 -2.24 -5.13 -0.52
C ASN A 44 -1.43 -5.61 0.70
N LEU A 45 -0.84 -4.67 1.42
CA LEU A 45 -0.06 -4.89 2.64
C LEU A 45 -0.92 -4.79 3.92
N SER A 46 -2.14 -4.28 3.83
CA SER A 46 -3.07 -4.17 4.96
C SER A 46 -3.75 -5.48 5.31
N VAL A 47 -3.82 -6.45 4.39
CA VAL A 47 -4.38 -7.78 4.68
C VAL A 47 -3.26 -8.72 5.14
N PRO A 48 -3.29 -9.24 6.38
CA PRO A 48 -2.35 -10.29 6.77
C PRO A 48 -2.61 -11.53 5.92
N ARG A 49 -1.54 -12.06 5.32
CA ARG A 49 -1.61 -13.28 4.51
C ARG A 49 -2.17 -14.41 5.39
N PRO A 50 -3.29 -15.08 5.02
CA PRO A 50 -3.76 -16.22 5.78
C PRO A 50 -2.68 -17.32 5.75
N GLU A 51 -2.42 -17.87 6.94
CA GLU A 51 -1.47 -18.96 7.20
C GLU A 51 -1.93 -20.31 6.68
#